data_AF-A0A5E4W7M4-F1
#
_entry.id   AF-A0A5E4W7M4-F1
#
_cell.length_a   1.000
_cell.length_b   1.000
_cell.length_c   1.000
_cell.angle_alpha   90.00
_cell.angle_beta   90.00
_cell.angle_gamma   90.00
#
_symmetry.space_group_name_H-M   'P 1'
#
loop_
_entity.id
_entity.type
_entity.pdbx_description
1 polymer ?
#
loop_
_entity_poly.entity_id
_entity_poly.type
_entity_poly.pdbx_seq_one_letter_code
_entity_poly.pdbx_strand_id
1 'polypeptide(L)'
;MTEGISQQGAGLLTYLRRLIAGNNAREVDVSVISERTQSYAVSVGVMWQFRSDVSAQSVAGMSPIRGAHYGYDADSFDTNISRLCREAVHRMDIRERFMRRIDGAGVDGLDLSCSRQPVHDFGSYSKFRDCSTCEGGGTVRCGRCSGTGRHICTGCGGGGTVLQMQTSTRWNGRYNETYSHSTYVTCSSCWGGGTTRCNGCAGSGDLTCNPCKGHGCFTDISNVQSIAKPTWLVPKLTGLAGDALSAALQRRGPSGAHALVALTPAGTHYNDETDWVVRYKGMAEVVELDVVVKKSQHTVAAVGKSIIPISRPPIFDQLLGNELSTIRGLSTSNGQPQLGKRRSSSLFHHYRSLPAMDRALHRVAKLKGSDRAHPEAAVSIATDGFISQGAAKAIGTTIIGIINKVSPAYSVAAWSLIALPVAGVAFFLTANEFLKVSTAGIWSTLFVLTVCAALSAFAMLIASPLAWVSSALTSALLRLRVPKDYRQRGRNWEPLRKTLLGVTGAALLGAGYGSAASFHLTPPLAEVLAPAVTYAASLVPNNAFATAVLSSSPNRASGHTAVVLGPELYKEIQARLILTGYLHGKADGVMGPSTRAAIARYERSNNLSLGTSLTDLLAHMRKMRETSN
;
A
#
# COMPACT_ATOMS: atom_id res chain seq x y z
N MET A 1 -19.45 -9.39 -57.53
CA MET A 1 -19.00 -10.77 -57.82
C MET A 1 -18.96 -11.54 -56.50
N THR A 2 -20.06 -12.21 -56.17
CA THR A 2 -20.28 -13.03 -54.97
C THR A 2 -20.71 -14.45 -55.38
N GLU A 3 -20.40 -14.86 -56.61
CA GLU A 3 -20.71 -16.19 -57.12
C GLU A 3 -19.56 -17.11 -56.74
N GLY A 4 -19.84 -18.09 -55.87
CA GLY A 4 -18.88 -19.13 -55.48
C GLY A 4 -18.54 -19.22 -53.98
N ILE A 5 -19.10 -18.36 -53.12
CA ILE A 5 -18.82 -18.39 -51.66
C ILE A 5 -19.93 -19.18 -50.94
N SER A 6 -19.56 -20.04 -49.98
CA SER A 6 -20.52 -20.80 -49.16
C SER A 6 -21.37 -19.86 -48.29
N GLN A 7 -22.50 -20.36 -47.76
CA GLN A 7 -23.36 -19.58 -46.86
C GLN A 7 -22.59 -19.08 -45.62
N GLN A 8 -21.68 -19.90 -45.09
CA GLN A 8 -20.85 -19.54 -43.94
C GLN A 8 -19.77 -18.52 -44.32
N GLY A 9 -19.13 -18.67 -45.48
CA GLY A 9 -18.19 -17.68 -46.02
C GLY A 9 -18.87 -16.33 -46.27
N ALA A 10 -20.07 -16.31 -46.83
CA ALA A 10 -20.84 -15.09 -47.06
C ALA A 10 -21.20 -14.38 -45.75
N GLY A 11 -21.56 -15.16 -44.71
CA GLY A 11 -21.82 -14.63 -43.39
C GLY A 11 -20.56 -14.06 -42.71
N LEU A 12 -19.41 -14.74 -42.83
CA LEU A 12 -18.13 -14.24 -42.30
C LEU A 12 -17.69 -12.96 -43.02
N LEU A 13 -17.84 -12.89 -44.34
CA LEU A 13 -17.58 -11.68 -45.12
C LEU A 13 -18.47 -10.51 -44.68
N THR A 14 -19.76 -10.77 -44.49
CA THR A 14 -20.72 -9.76 -44.02
C THR A 14 -20.35 -9.25 -42.62
N TYR A 15 -19.94 -10.17 -41.72
CA TYR A 15 -19.44 -9.83 -40.40
C TYR A 15 -18.18 -8.94 -40.47
N LEU A 16 -17.18 -9.32 -41.28
CA LEU A 16 -15.95 -8.56 -41.44
C LEU A 16 -16.20 -7.15 -42.03
N ARG A 17 -17.07 -7.05 -43.04
CA ARG A 17 -17.46 -5.76 -43.64
C ARG A 17 -18.06 -4.82 -42.60
N ARG A 18 -18.99 -5.31 -41.78
CA ARG A 18 -19.62 -4.51 -40.71
C ARG A 18 -18.62 -4.13 -39.62
N LEU A 19 -17.68 -5.01 -39.28
CA LEU A 19 -16.66 -4.73 -38.27
C LEU A 19 -15.68 -3.64 -38.72
N ILE A 20 -15.28 -3.68 -39.99
CA ILE A 20 -14.27 -2.81 -40.60
C ILE A 20 -14.87 -1.46 -41.05
N ALA A 21 -16.12 -1.46 -41.51
CA ALA A 21 -16.79 -0.26 -42.01
C ALA A 21 -16.70 0.92 -41.03
N GLY A 22 -16.34 2.08 -41.55
CA GLY A 22 -16.17 3.32 -40.78
C GLY A 22 -14.84 3.43 -40.03
N ASN A 23 -14.02 2.38 -39.97
CA ASN A 23 -12.68 2.43 -39.35
C ASN A 23 -11.62 2.69 -40.42
N ASN A 24 -11.64 3.90 -41.00
CA ASN A 24 -10.80 4.27 -42.14
C ASN A 24 -10.96 3.34 -43.36
N ALA A 25 -12.03 2.55 -43.46
CA ALA A 25 -12.33 1.68 -44.59
C ALA A 25 -13.84 1.57 -44.80
N ARG A 26 -14.25 1.29 -46.05
CA ARG A 26 -15.64 1.05 -46.45
C ARG A 26 -15.86 -0.43 -46.67
N GLU A 27 -17.12 -0.87 -46.70
CA GLU A 27 -17.46 -2.28 -46.94
C GLU A 27 -16.94 -2.81 -48.28
N VAL A 28 -16.91 -1.94 -49.30
CA VAL A 28 -16.37 -2.26 -50.64
C VAL A 28 -14.86 -2.47 -50.66
N ASP A 29 -14.14 -1.97 -49.64
CA ASP A 29 -12.69 -2.12 -49.54
C ASP A 29 -12.28 -3.51 -49.00
N VAL A 30 -13.26 -4.40 -48.74
CA VAL A 30 -13.09 -5.79 -48.31
C VAL A 30 -13.57 -6.73 -49.42
N SER A 31 -12.62 -7.42 -50.05
CA SER A 31 -12.86 -8.43 -51.08
C SER A 31 -12.31 -9.79 -50.67
N VAL A 32 -12.91 -10.85 -51.20
CA VAL A 32 -12.47 -12.25 -50.98
C VAL A 32 -11.62 -12.68 -52.16
N ILE A 33 -10.48 -13.32 -51.88
CA ILE A 33 -9.63 -13.97 -52.88
C ILE A 33 -10.06 -15.44 -53.03
N SER A 34 -10.12 -16.15 -51.91
CA SER A 34 -10.42 -17.58 -51.87
C SER A 34 -11.15 -17.96 -50.59
N GLU A 35 -11.90 -19.05 -50.68
CA GLU A 35 -12.55 -19.71 -49.56
C GLU A 35 -12.11 -21.16 -49.50
N ARG A 36 -11.88 -21.65 -48.28
CA ARG A 36 -11.66 -23.07 -47.99
C ARG A 36 -12.57 -23.47 -46.84
N THR A 37 -13.13 -24.68 -46.90
CA THR A 37 -13.99 -25.21 -45.84
C THR A 37 -13.54 -26.61 -45.44
N GLN A 38 -13.69 -26.95 -44.16
CA GLN A 38 -13.41 -28.29 -43.65
C GLN A 38 -14.34 -28.60 -42.48
N SER A 39 -14.89 -29.82 -42.47
CA SER A 39 -15.69 -30.33 -41.36
C SER A 39 -14.84 -31.18 -40.42
N TYR A 40 -15.00 -30.95 -39.12
CA TYR A 40 -14.31 -31.66 -38.06
C TYR A 40 -15.29 -32.42 -37.16
N ALA A 41 -15.05 -33.71 -36.97
CA ALA A 41 -15.66 -34.47 -35.89
C ALA A 41 -14.86 -34.24 -34.60
N VAL A 42 -15.32 -33.31 -33.77
CA VAL A 42 -14.61 -32.90 -32.55
C VAL A 42 -15.05 -33.80 -31.40
N SER A 43 -14.08 -34.37 -30.68
CA SER A 43 -14.29 -35.15 -29.46
C SER A 43 -13.53 -34.51 -28.31
N VAL A 44 -14.22 -33.81 -27.42
CA VAL A 44 -13.65 -33.21 -26.20
C VAL A 44 -14.01 -34.05 -24.98
N GLY A 45 -13.32 -33.84 -23.86
CA GLY A 45 -13.59 -34.56 -22.63
C GLY A 45 -13.41 -33.72 -21.38
N VAL A 46 -14.10 -34.11 -20.32
CA VAL A 46 -13.86 -33.64 -18.95
C VAL A 46 -13.36 -34.83 -18.15
N MET A 47 -12.14 -34.72 -17.64
CA MET A 47 -11.56 -35.71 -16.73
C MET A 47 -11.77 -35.27 -15.29
N TRP A 48 -12.42 -36.12 -14.49
CA TRP A 48 -12.72 -35.89 -13.09
C TRP A 48 -11.77 -36.68 -12.19
N GLN A 49 -10.96 -35.94 -11.45
CA GLN A 49 -10.06 -36.49 -10.45
C GLN A 49 -10.70 -36.38 -9.07
N PHE A 50 -10.91 -37.50 -8.40
CA PHE A 50 -11.47 -37.54 -7.05
C PHE A 50 -10.36 -37.37 -6.02
N ARG A 51 -10.53 -36.42 -5.10
CA ARG A 51 -9.55 -36.09 -4.06
C ARG A 51 -10.25 -35.90 -2.73
N SER A 52 -9.52 -36.10 -1.64
CA SER A 52 -9.95 -35.62 -0.33
C SER A 52 -9.63 -34.13 -0.19
N ASP A 53 -10.53 -33.41 0.46
CA ASP A 53 -10.32 -32.04 0.93
C ASP A 53 -10.48 -32.06 2.46
N VAL A 54 -9.46 -31.60 3.18
CA VAL A 54 -9.44 -31.59 4.65
C VAL A 54 -9.27 -30.16 5.11
N SER A 55 -10.31 -29.62 5.74
CA SER A 55 -10.22 -28.31 6.40
C SER A 55 -9.98 -28.50 7.88
N ALA A 56 -8.90 -27.92 8.40
CA ALA A 56 -8.57 -27.94 9.81
C ALA A 56 -8.78 -26.56 10.45
N GLN A 57 -9.34 -26.54 11.65
CA GLN A 57 -9.46 -25.35 12.49
C GLN A 57 -9.13 -25.71 13.94
N SER A 58 -8.69 -24.75 14.73
CA SER A 58 -8.37 -24.94 16.14
C SER A 58 -9.04 -23.87 16.98
N VAL A 59 -9.73 -24.26 18.03
CA VAL A 59 -10.48 -23.37 18.93
C VAL A 59 -9.90 -23.53 20.34
N ALA A 60 -9.71 -22.42 21.06
CA ALA A 60 -9.22 -22.48 22.44
C ALA A 60 -10.24 -23.13 23.37
N GLY A 61 -9.76 -23.99 24.26
CA GLY A 61 -10.57 -24.71 25.24
C GLY A 61 -11.24 -25.97 24.74
N MET A 62 -11.98 -26.62 25.64
CA MET A 62 -12.67 -27.89 25.41
C MET A 62 -14.06 -27.63 24.80
N SER A 63 -14.11 -27.56 23.48
CA SER A 63 -15.34 -27.32 22.71
C SER A 63 -15.59 -28.48 21.75
N PRO A 64 -15.94 -29.68 22.25
CA PRO A 64 -16.18 -30.84 21.40
C PRO A 64 -17.38 -30.56 20.47
N ILE A 65 -17.24 -30.96 19.21
CA ILE A 65 -18.34 -30.89 18.24
C ILE A 65 -19.28 -32.07 18.41
N ARG A 66 -20.53 -31.94 17.90
CA ARG A 66 -21.54 -33.01 17.95
C ARG A 66 -21.19 -34.27 17.14
N GLY A 67 -20.19 -34.21 16.26
CA GLY A 67 -19.65 -35.38 15.56
C GLY A 67 -18.83 -36.29 16.48
N ALA A 68 -18.10 -37.26 15.92
CA ALA A 68 -17.21 -38.09 16.72
C ALA A 68 -16.02 -37.26 17.25
N HIS A 69 -15.81 -37.36 18.56
CA HIS A 69 -14.75 -36.67 19.30
C HIS A 69 -13.82 -37.69 19.95
N TYR A 70 -12.52 -37.48 19.82
CA TYR A 70 -11.48 -38.46 20.20
C TYR A 70 -10.78 -38.13 21.51
N GLY A 71 -11.23 -37.10 22.24
CA GLY A 71 -10.51 -36.65 23.44
C GLY A 71 -9.07 -36.29 23.09
N TYR A 72 -8.12 -36.74 23.89
CA TYR A 72 -6.69 -36.54 23.67
C TYR A 72 -6.02 -37.63 22.82
N ASP A 73 -6.78 -38.60 22.30
CA ASP A 73 -6.25 -39.68 21.46
C ASP A 73 -5.98 -39.17 20.03
N ALA A 74 -4.80 -38.59 19.85
CA ALA A 74 -4.35 -38.06 18.57
C ALA A 74 -4.19 -39.16 17.50
N ASP A 75 -3.75 -40.35 17.89
CA ASP A 75 -3.44 -41.46 16.98
C ASP A 75 -4.72 -42.05 16.38
N SER A 76 -5.75 -42.28 17.20
CA SER A 76 -7.06 -42.75 16.71
C SER A 76 -7.74 -41.70 15.82
N PHE A 77 -7.60 -40.42 16.16
CA PHE A 77 -8.11 -39.33 15.33
C PHE A 77 -7.39 -39.30 13.97
N ASP A 78 -6.06 -39.28 13.94
CA ASP A 78 -5.27 -39.18 12.70
C ASP A 78 -5.44 -40.44 11.83
N THR A 79 -5.58 -41.62 12.45
CA THR A 79 -5.92 -42.88 11.77
C THR A 79 -7.30 -42.81 11.12
N ASN A 80 -8.31 -42.28 11.84
CA ASN A 80 -9.65 -42.13 11.30
C ASN A 80 -9.69 -41.12 10.14
N ILE A 81 -9.04 -39.97 10.27
CA ILE A 81 -8.95 -38.97 9.18
C ILE A 81 -8.26 -39.59 7.96
N SER A 82 -7.18 -40.34 8.15
CA SER A 82 -6.47 -41.02 7.05
C SER A 82 -7.32 -42.10 6.36
N ARG A 83 -8.12 -42.85 7.14
CA ARG A 83 -9.12 -43.79 6.59
C ARG A 83 -10.17 -43.05 5.76
N LEU A 84 -10.74 -41.98 6.28
CA LEU A 84 -11.74 -41.18 5.58
C LEU A 84 -11.19 -40.54 4.30
N CYS A 85 -9.94 -40.07 4.31
CA CYS A 85 -9.26 -39.57 3.11
C CYS A 85 -9.13 -40.65 2.03
N ARG A 86 -8.78 -41.89 2.40
CA ARG A 86 -8.74 -43.02 1.47
C ARG A 86 -10.13 -43.35 0.94
N GLU A 87 -11.15 -43.34 1.78
CA GLU A 87 -12.53 -43.57 1.37
C GLU A 87 -13.04 -42.46 0.43
N ALA A 88 -12.76 -41.19 0.75
CA ALA A 88 -13.10 -40.05 -0.09
C ALA A 88 -12.54 -40.18 -1.51
N VAL A 89 -11.40 -40.85 -1.63
CA VAL A 89 -10.71 -41.04 -2.90
C VAL A 89 -11.12 -42.34 -3.58
N HIS A 90 -11.39 -43.45 -2.90
CA HIS A 90 -11.54 -44.75 -3.57
C HIS A 90 -12.94 -45.38 -3.51
N ARG A 91 -13.81 -44.89 -2.63
CA ARG A 91 -15.11 -45.51 -2.36
C ARG A 91 -16.08 -45.26 -3.53
N MET A 92 -16.54 -46.33 -4.16
CA MET A 92 -17.27 -46.25 -5.45
C MET A 92 -18.74 -45.83 -5.29
N ASP A 93 -19.40 -46.19 -4.19
CA ASP A 93 -20.82 -45.86 -3.94
C ASP A 93 -21.09 -44.34 -3.90
N ILE A 94 -20.20 -43.56 -3.28
CA ILE A 94 -20.28 -42.10 -3.24
C ILE A 94 -19.98 -41.48 -4.61
N ARG A 95 -19.06 -42.08 -5.36
CA ARG A 95 -18.68 -41.65 -6.70
C ARG A 95 -19.78 -41.90 -7.71
N GLU A 96 -20.46 -43.04 -7.66
CA GLU A 96 -21.58 -43.38 -8.56
C GLU A 96 -22.75 -42.41 -8.45
N ARG A 97 -23.04 -41.87 -7.25
CA ARG A 97 -24.06 -40.82 -7.09
C ARG A 97 -23.67 -39.54 -7.80
N PHE A 98 -22.39 -39.16 -7.70
CA PHE A 98 -21.83 -38.02 -8.42
C PHE A 98 -21.85 -38.25 -9.94
N MET A 99 -21.42 -39.42 -10.40
CA MET A 99 -21.36 -39.78 -11.82
C MET A 99 -22.75 -39.75 -12.46
N ARG A 100 -23.74 -40.38 -11.83
CA ARG A 100 -25.14 -40.34 -12.31
C ARG A 100 -25.69 -38.91 -12.40
N ARG A 101 -25.29 -38.01 -11.50
CA ARG A 101 -25.69 -36.60 -11.56
C ARG A 101 -25.08 -35.89 -12.77
N ILE A 102 -23.81 -36.15 -13.08
CA ILE A 102 -23.14 -35.58 -14.24
C ILE A 102 -23.69 -36.18 -15.55
N ASP A 103 -23.89 -37.50 -15.59
CA ASP A 103 -24.46 -38.19 -16.76
C ASP A 103 -25.90 -37.72 -17.04
N GLY A 104 -26.72 -37.58 -15.99
CA GLY A 104 -28.08 -37.07 -16.09
C GLY A 104 -28.17 -35.59 -16.50
N ALA A 105 -27.11 -34.80 -16.28
CA ALA A 105 -27.04 -33.42 -16.75
C ALA A 105 -26.76 -33.31 -18.25
N GLY A 106 -26.22 -34.37 -18.88
CA GLY A 106 -25.89 -34.38 -20.30
C GLY A 106 -24.98 -33.21 -20.68
N VAL A 107 -25.45 -32.37 -21.60
CA VAL A 107 -24.75 -31.16 -22.07
C VAL A 107 -24.46 -30.17 -20.93
N ASP A 108 -25.39 -30.00 -20.00
CA ASP A 108 -25.25 -29.08 -18.86
C ASP A 108 -24.14 -29.53 -17.88
N GLY A 109 -23.66 -30.77 -18.04
CA GLY A 109 -22.47 -31.28 -17.36
C GLY A 109 -21.20 -30.47 -17.66
N LEU A 110 -21.12 -29.78 -18.82
CA LEU A 110 -19.99 -28.89 -19.11
C LEU A 110 -19.97 -27.67 -18.18
N ASP A 111 -21.12 -27.09 -17.83
CA ASP A 111 -21.18 -25.97 -16.89
C ASP A 111 -20.74 -26.39 -15.48
N LEU A 112 -21.14 -27.59 -15.06
CA LEU A 112 -20.69 -28.19 -13.80
C LEU A 112 -19.17 -28.41 -13.78
N SER A 113 -18.55 -28.66 -14.93
CA SER A 113 -17.10 -28.85 -15.03
C SER A 113 -16.26 -27.57 -14.98
N CYS A 114 -16.89 -26.39 -14.89
CA CYS A 114 -16.16 -25.12 -14.73
C CYS A 114 -15.58 -24.92 -13.32
N SER A 115 -15.95 -25.76 -12.35
CA SER A 115 -15.47 -25.64 -10.97
C SER A 115 -15.36 -27.01 -10.29
N ARG A 116 -14.58 -27.06 -9.19
CA ARG A 116 -14.54 -28.25 -8.32
C ARG A 116 -15.94 -28.53 -7.76
N GLN A 117 -16.32 -29.80 -7.75
CA GLN A 117 -17.64 -30.22 -7.32
C GLN A 117 -17.56 -31.01 -6.01
N PRO A 118 -18.48 -30.76 -5.06
CA PRO A 118 -18.62 -31.63 -3.89
C PRO A 118 -19.21 -32.98 -4.31
N VAL A 119 -18.60 -34.06 -3.81
CA VAL A 119 -19.04 -35.44 -4.03
C VAL A 119 -19.74 -35.97 -2.78
N HIS A 120 -19.07 -35.87 -1.63
CA HIS A 120 -19.60 -36.35 -0.36
C HIS A 120 -18.97 -35.58 0.81
N ASP A 121 -19.74 -35.35 1.87
CA ASP A 121 -19.24 -34.77 3.11
C ASP A 121 -19.25 -35.84 4.21
N PHE A 122 -18.08 -36.20 4.73
CA PHE A 122 -17.97 -37.15 5.85
C PHE A 122 -18.20 -36.46 7.19
N GLY A 123 -18.32 -35.13 7.20
CA GLY A 123 -18.52 -34.33 8.38
C GLY A 123 -17.22 -34.02 9.13
N SER A 124 -17.41 -33.44 10.31
CA SER A 124 -16.34 -32.93 11.16
C SER A 124 -16.04 -33.88 12.31
N TYR A 125 -14.76 -33.98 12.64
CA TYR A 125 -14.21 -34.75 13.74
C TYR A 125 -13.34 -33.84 14.60
N SER A 126 -13.21 -34.12 15.90
CA SER A 126 -12.38 -33.28 16.78
C SER A 126 -11.52 -34.06 17.76
N LYS A 127 -10.38 -33.47 18.13
CA LYS A 127 -9.50 -33.91 19.22
C LYS A 127 -9.10 -32.73 20.10
N PHE A 128 -8.78 -33.00 21.35
CA PHE A 128 -8.10 -32.06 22.22
C PHE A 128 -6.59 -32.15 22.02
N ARG A 129 -5.93 -31.01 22.17
CA ARG A 129 -4.48 -30.89 22.17
C ARG A 129 -4.06 -29.90 23.23
N ASP A 130 -3.07 -30.26 24.04
CA ASP A 130 -2.57 -29.35 25.05
C ASP A 130 -1.90 -28.12 24.44
N CYS A 131 -2.00 -27.01 25.14
CA CYS A 131 -1.33 -25.79 24.77
C CYS A 131 0.17 -25.94 25.05
N SER A 132 0.98 -26.03 24.00
CA SER A 132 2.44 -26.14 24.12
C SER A 132 3.10 -25.00 24.88
N THR A 133 2.45 -23.83 24.99
CA THR A 133 2.98 -22.66 25.69
C THR A 133 2.83 -22.75 27.22
N CYS A 134 1.79 -23.43 27.72
CA CYS A 134 1.54 -23.58 29.16
C CYS A 134 1.49 -25.03 29.62
N GLU A 135 1.78 -25.97 28.73
CA GLU A 135 1.81 -27.41 29.00
C GLU A 135 0.52 -27.92 29.66
N GLY A 136 -0.64 -27.42 29.21
CA GLY A 136 -1.94 -27.80 29.78
C GLY A 136 -2.42 -26.95 30.96
N GLY A 137 -1.55 -26.14 31.57
CA GLY A 137 -1.84 -25.43 32.83
C GLY A 137 -2.74 -24.19 32.71
N GLY A 138 -2.94 -23.65 31.51
CA GLY A 138 -3.73 -22.43 31.27
C GLY A 138 -3.06 -21.14 31.73
N THR A 139 -1.96 -21.21 32.49
CA THR A 139 -1.17 -20.05 32.92
C THR A 139 0.30 -20.21 32.55
N VAL A 140 1.00 -19.07 32.45
CA VAL A 140 2.45 -19.02 32.23
C VAL A 140 3.07 -18.18 33.34
N ARG A 141 4.26 -18.58 33.81
CA ARG A 141 4.98 -17.83 34.85
C ARG A 141 5.24 -16.41 34.39
N CYS A 142 4.99 -15.44 35.27
CA CYS A 142 5.30 -14.05 34.97
C CYS A 142 6.81 -13.87 34.84
N GLY A 143 7.30 -13.61 33.62
CA GLY A 143 8.72 -13.42 33.35
C GLY A 143 9.33 -12.21 34.07
N ARG A 144 8.50 -11.24 34.50
CA ARG A 144 9.00 -10.05 35.22
C ARG A 144 9.44 -10.37 36.64
N CYS A 145 8.71 -11.25 37.33
CA CYS A 145 9.00 -11.66 38.71
C CYS A 145 9.42 -13.13 38.85
N SER A 146 9.64 -13.81 37.72
CA SER A 146 9.97 -15.24 37.64
C SER A 146 9.02 -16.14 38.45
N GLY A 147 7.72 -15.84 38.45
CA GLY A 147 6.73 -16.62 39.21
C GLY A 147 6.52 -16.21 40.67
N THR A 148 7.36 -15.34 41.24
CA THR A 148 7.29 -15.00 42.68
C THR A 148 6.15 -14.06 43.08
N GLY A 149 5.53 -13.39 42.11
CA GLY A 149 4.52 -12.35 42.32
C GLY A 149 5.09 -11.05 42.93
N ARG A 150 6.39 -10.97 43.18
CA ARG A 150 7.01 -9.85 43.89
C ARG A 150 8.34 -9.43 43.26
N HIS A 151 8.74 -8.19 43.49
CA HIS A 151 10.08 -7.69 43.16
C HIS A 151 10.81 -7.28 44.44
N ILE A 152 12.14 -7.39 44.42
CA ILE A 152 12.97 -6.80 45.46
C ILE A 152 12.69 -5.29 45.47
N CYS A 153 12.42 -4.75 46.65
CA CYS A 153 12.18 -3.32 46.80
C CYS A 153 13.48 -2.56 46.46
N THR A 154 13.43 -1.77 45.38
CA THR A 154 14.58 -0.98 44.93
C THR A 154 14.94 0.12 45.93
N GLY A 155 13.97 0.65 46.68
CA GLY A 155 14.19 1.70 47.67
C GLY A 155 15.05 1.27 48.86
N CYS A 156 15.04 -0.02 49.23
CA CYS A 156 15.85 -0.56 50.33
C CYS A 156 16.78 -1.70 49.92
N GLY A 157 16.91 -1.98 48.62
CA GLY A 157 17.69 -3.12 48.12
C GLY A 157 17.25 -4.48 48.66
N GLY A 158 16.00 -4.64 49.10
CA GLY A 158 15.52 -5.87 49.73
C GLY A 158 15.55 -5.92 51.26
N GLY A 159 16.23 -4.98 51.92
CA GLY A 159 16.46 -5.03 53.37
C GLY A 159 15.28 -4.62 54.26
N GLY A 160 14.18 -4.11 53.71
CA GLY A 160 13.00 -3.65 54.47
C GLY A 160 13.20 -2.32 55.22
N THR A 161 14.44 -1.88 55.43
CA THR A 161 14.79 -0.62 56.10
C THR A 161 15.75 0.22 55.26
N VAL A 162 15.69 1.54 55.41
CA VAL A 162 16.62 2.49 54.78
C VAL A 162 17.31 3.34 55.84
N LEU A 163 18.56 3.72 55.58
CA LEU A 163 19.31 4.60 56.47
C LEU A 163 18.85 6.04 56.25
N GLN A 164 18.31 6.67 57.30
CA GLN A 164 17.89 8.07 57.27
C GLN A 164 18.73 8.89 58.26
N MET A 165 19.23 10.03 57.80
CA MET A 165 19.91 10.99 58.67
C MET A 165 18.85 11.79 59.44
N GLN A 166 18.86 11.67 60.77
CA GLN A 166 17.99 12.44 61.64
C GLN A 166 18.81 13.46 62.41
N THR A 167 18.33 14.69 62.37
CA THR A 167 18.91 15.80 63.11
C THR A 167 18.11 15.96 64.40
N SER A 168 18.78 15.74 65.53
CA SER A 168 18.19 15.87 66.86
C SER A 168 18.91 16.95 67.62
N THR A 169 18.13 17.78 68.30
CA THR A 169 18.66 18.84 69.15
C THR A 169 18.57 18.37 70.58
N ARG A 170 19.71 18.32 71.27
CA ARG A 170 19.76 18.04 72.70
C ARG A 170 20.29 19.27 73.43
N TRP A 171 19.75 19.52 74.62
CA TRP A 171 20.28 20.52 75.51
C TRP A 171 21.51 19.95 76.23
N ASN A 172 22.69 20.56 76.05
CA ASN A 172 23.94 20.09 76.67
C ASN A 172 24.29 20.82 77.97
N GLY A 173 23.36 21.62 78.50
CA GLY A 173 23.56 22.40 79.74
C GLY A 173 23.98 23.86 79.53
N ARG A 174 24.32 24.29 78.30
CA ARG A 174 24.64 25.70 77.99
C ARG A 174 23.89 26.25 76.77
N TYR A 175 23.75 25.45 75.72
CA TYR A 175 23.01 25.82 74.52
C TYR A 175 22.39 24.57 73.88
N ASN A 176 21.44 24.78 72.98
CA ASN A 176 20.85 23.73 72.18
C ASN A 176 21.87 23.26 71.13
N GLU A 177 22.34 22.01 71.28
CA GLU A 177 23.30 21.40 70.36
C GLU A 177 22.55 20.48 69.40
N THR A 178 22.60 20.81 68.12
CA THR A 178 21.95 20.05 67.06
C THR A 178 22.98 19.12 66.42
N TYR A 179 22.76 17.81 66.53
CA TYR A 179 23.64 16.80 65.95
C TYR A 179 22.85 15.88 65.01
N SER A 180 23.50 15.44 63.94
CA SER A 180 22.92 14.51 62.97
C SER A 180 23.46 13.11 63.22
N HIS A 181 22.56 12.14 63.41
CA HIS A 181 22.90 10.73 63.51
C HIS A 181 22.09 9.92 62.50
N SER A 182 22.60 8.77 62.08
CA SER A 182 21.94 7.90 61.13
C SER A 182 21.13 6.83 61.85
N THR A 183 19.85 6.70 61.50
CA THR A 183 18.93 5.73 62.10
C THR A 183 18.28 4.90 60.99
N TYR A 184 18.16 3.59 61.19
CA TYR A 184 17.42 2.74 60.27
C TYR A 184 15.92 2.96 60.47
N VAL A 185 15.24 3.40 59.41
CA VAL A 185 13.79 3.55 59.41
C VAL A 185 13.18 2.52 58.47
N THR A 186 11.94 2.12 58.76
CA THR A 186 11.17 1.23 57.89
C THR A 186 11.07 1.84 56.49
N CYS A 187 11.40 1.08 55.47
CA CYS A 187 11.32 1.54 54.09
C CYS A 187 9.86 1.84 53.73
N SER A 188 9.56 3.10 53.41
CA SER A 188 8.20 3.55 53.07
C SER A 188 7.67 2.94 51.77
N SER A 189 8.55 2.53 50.86
CA SER A 189 8.15 1.93 49.57
C SER A 189 7.65 0.49 49.68
N CYS A 190 8.10 -0.27 50.68
CA CYS A 190 7.70 -1.67 50.90
C CYS A 190 7.11 -1.94 52.29
N TRP A 191 6.97 -0.90 53.11
CA TRP A 191 6.42 -0.97 54.47
C TRP A 191 7.11 -2.02 55.34
N GLY A 192 8.43 -2.16 55.20
CA GLY A 192 9.23 -3.12 55.96
C GLY A 192 9.33 -4.52 55.34
N GLY A 193 8.51 -4.85 54.34
CA GLY A 193 8.46 -6.20 53.76
C GLY A 193 9.60 -6.56 52.79
N GLY A 194 10.53 -5.64 52.51
CA GLY A 194 11.68 -5.84 51.61
C GLY A 194 11.33 -6.07 50.13
N THR A 195 10.06 -6.28 49.79
CA THR A 195 9.58 -6.60 48.45
C THR A 195 8.34 -5.79 48.10
N THR A 196 8.12 -5.53 46.81
CA THR A 196 6.93 -4.87 46.29
C THR A 196 6.12 -5.81 45.41
N ARG A 197 4.80 -5.61 45.35
CA ARG A 197 3.91 -6.42 44.50
C ARG A 197 4.32 -6.24 43.03
N CYS A 198 4.45 -7.35 42.30
CA CYS A 198 4.69 -7.29 40.88
C CYS A 198 3.45 -6.70 40.18
N ASN A 199 3.61 -5.53 39.56
CA ASN A 199 2.53 -4.90 38.80
C ASN A 199 2.18 -5.68 37.52
N GLY A 200 3.12 -6.46 36.97
CA GLY A 200 2.93 -7.21 35.73
C GLY A 200 1.91 -8.36 35.85
N CYS A 201 1.94 -9.10 36.97
CA CYS A 201 0.98 -10.17 37.26
C CYS A 201 0.00 -9.82 38.39
N ALA A 202 -0.01 -8.55 38.81
CA ALA A 202 -0.75 -8.09 39.99
C ALA A 202 -0.52 -8.99 41.21
N GLY A 203 0.72 -9.42 41.47
CA GLY A 203 1.05 -10.22 42.64
C GLY A 203 0.73 -11.72 42.59
N SER A 204 0.09 -12.21 41.53
CA SER A 204 -0.27 -13.64 41.42
C SER A 204 0.92 -14.54 41.13
N GLY A 205 1.99 -14.00 40.53
CA GLY A 205 3.14 -14.78 40.05
C GLY A 205 2.94 -15.33 38.65
N ASP A 206 1.70 -15.51 38.21
CA ASP A 206 1.35 -16.12 36.93
C ASP A 206 0.54 -15.17 36.03
N LEU A 207 0.55 -15.44 34.74
CA LEU A 207 -0.25 -14.74 33.74
C LEU A 207 -1.12 -15.75 33.02
N THR A 208 -2.34 -15.36 32.68
CA THR A 208 -3.20 -16.18 31.82
C THR A 208 -2.49 -16.43 30.49
N CYS A 209 -2.40 -17.69 30.08
CA CYS A 209 -1.78 -18.06 28.83
C CYS A 209 -2.61 -17.49 27.67
N ASN A 210 -2.05 -16.53 26.95
CA ASN A 210 -2.76 -15.81 25.89
C ASN A 210 -3.16 -16.72 24.70
N PRO A 211 -2.30 -17.65 24.21
CA PRO A 211 -2.65 -18.56 23.11
C PRO A 211 -3.92 -19.39 23.37
N CYS A 212 -4.03 -20.02 24.53
CA CYS A 212 -5.20 -20.84 24.90
C CYS A 212 -6.26 -20.06 25.70
N LYS A 213 -6.08 -18.74 25.90
CA LYS A 213 -6.95 -17.87 26.68
C LYS A 213 -7.28 -18.40 28.08
N GLY A 214 -6.31 -19.04 28.73
CA GLY A 214 -6.51 -19.60 30.07
C GLY A 214 -7.07 -21.03 30.11
N HIS A 215 -7.45 -21.62 28.97
CA HIS A 215 -8.07 -22.94 28.97
C HIS A 215 -7.10 -24.13 29.03
N GLY A 216 -5.79 -23.90 28.86
CA GLY A 216 -4.76 -24.96 28.90
C GLY A 216 -4.73 -25.86 27.67
N CYS A 217 -5.79 -25.91 26.88
CA CYS A 217 -5.94 -26.80 25.73
C CYS A 217 -6.57 -26.09 24.52
N PHE A 218 -6.54 -26.78 23.39
CA PHE A 218 -7.25 -26.45 22.17
C PHE A 218 -8.10 -27.64 21.73
N THR A 219 -9.22 -27.36 21.09
CA THR A 219 -9.96 -28.35 20.31
C THR A 219 -9.59 -28.16 18.83
N ASP A 220 -8.88 -29.13 18.29
CA ASP A 220 -8.59 -29.21 16.86
C ASP A 220 -9.76 -29.93 16.17
N ILE A 221 -10.31 -29.33 15.13
CA ILE A 221 -11.46 -29.82 14.37
C ILE A 221 -11.04 -29.99 12.91
N SER A 222 -11.22 -31.19 12.37
CA SER A 222 -10.98 -31.50 10.96
C SER A 222 -12.29 -31.93 10.30
N ASN A 223 -12.63 -31.28 9.17
CA ASN A 223 -13.73 -31.69 8.31
C ASN A 223 -13.16 -32.38 7.07
N VAL A 224 -13.68 -33.56 6.74
CA VAL A 224 -13.20 -34.34 5.59
C VAL A 224 -14.30 -34.40 4.53
N GLN A 225 -13.98 -33.96 3.32
CA GLN A 225 -14.87 -34.01 2.17
C GLN A 225 -14.22 -34.76 1.01
N SER A 226 -15.05 -35.43 0.21
CA SER A 226 -14.70 -35.91 -1.12
C SER A 226 -15.08 -34.85 -2.14
N ILE A 227 -14.12 -34.46 -2.97
CA ILE A 227 -14.31 -33.49 -4.05
C ILE A 227 -13.89 -34.10 -5.39
N ALA A 228 -14.55 -33.67 -6.47
CA ALA A 228 -14.19 -34.00 -7.83
C ALA A 228 -13.63 -32.75 -8.52
N LYS A 229 -12.38 -32.83 -8.97
CA LYS A 229 -11.69 -31.75 -9.69
C LYS A 229 -11.75 -32.02 -11.20
N PRO A 230 -12.39 -31.15 -12.00
CA PRO A 230 -12.44 -31.32 -13.45
C PRO A 230 -11.16 -30.83 -14.13
N THR A 231 -10.77 -31.51 -15.20
CA THR A 231 -9.73 -31.12 -16.14
C THR A 231 -10.30 -31.15 -17.55
N TRP A 232 -10.18 -30.04 -18.28
CA TRP A 232 -10.67 -29.92 -19.64
C TRP A 232 -9.69 -30.52 -20.65
N LEU A 233 -10.14 -31.48 -21.44
CA LEU A 233 -9.35 -32.20 -22.44
C LEU A 233 -9.82 -31.82 -23.84
N VAL A 234 -8.95 -31.17 -24.60
CA VAL A 234 -9.21 -30.76 -25.99
C VAL A 234 -8.25 -31.52 -26.91
N PRO A 235 -8.75 -32.16 -27.98
CA PRO A 235 -7.90 -32.84 -28.94
C PRO A 235 -7.11 -31.82 -29.76
N LYS A 236 -5.90 -32.19 -30.17
CA LYS A 236 -5.16 -31.44 -31.18
C LYS A 236 -5.72 -31.79 -32.57
N LEU A 237 -6.35 -30.81 -33.23
CA LEU A 237 -6.91 -30.97 -34.56
C LEU A 237 -5.92 -30.45 -35.61
N THR A 238 -5.70 -31.20 -36.67
CA THR A 238 -4.80 -30.84 -37.78
C THR A 238 -5.61 -30.53 -39.05
N GLY A 239 -5.03 -29.78 -39.99
CA GLY A 239 -5.70 -29.36 -41.24
C GLY A 239 -6.11 -27.88 -41.22
N LEU A 240 -7.17 -27.54 -41.95
CA LEU A 240 -7.62 -26.15 -42.16
C LEU A 240 -8.05 -25.50 -40.84
N ALA A 241 -7.21 -24.58 -40.33
CA ALA A 241 -7.40 -23.89 -39.05
C ALA A 241 -7.73 -24.82 -37.86
N GLY A 242 -7.36 -26.10 -37.93
CA GLY A 242 -7.61 -27.09 -36.88
C GLY A 242 -6.96 -26.70 -35.55
N ASP A 243 -5.69 -26.28 -35.58
CA ASP A 243 -4.98 -25.80 -34.40
C ASP A 243 -5.65 -24.56 -33.79
N ALA A 244 -6.21 -23.67 -34.62
CA ALA A 244 -6.95 -22.50 -34.17
C ALA A 244 -8.28 -22.87 -33.52
N LEU A 245 -8.97 -23.92 -34.00
CA LEU A 245 -10.17 -24.47 -33.39
C LEU A 245 -9.86 -25.11 -32.04
N SER A 246 -8.83 -25.95 -31.94
CA SER A 246 -8.36 -26.52 -30.66
C SER A 246 -8.00 -25.42 -29.66
N ALA A 247 -7.25 -24.40 -30.10
CA ALA A 247 -6.93 -23.26 -29.24
C ALA A 247 -8.18 -22.46 -28.82
N ALA A 248 -9.17 -22.31 -29.70
CA ALA A 248 -10.42 -21.63 -29.37
C ALA A 248 -11.25 -22.41 -28.33
N LEU A 249 -11.34 -23.74 -28.47
CA LEU A 249 -11.98 -24.63 -27.49
C LEU A 249 -11.27 -24.59 -26.14
N GLN A 250 -9.92 -24.58 -26.13
CA GLN A 250 -9.16 -24.47 -24.89
C GLN A 250 -9.38 -23.12 -24.20
N ARG A 251 -9.34 -22.01 -24.95
CA ARG A 251 -9.50 -20.65 -24.40
C ARG A 251 -10.90 -20.40 -23.86
N ARG A 252 -11.94 -20.94 -24.50
CA ARG A 252 -13.33 -20.76 -24.06
C ARG A 252 -13.70 -21.69 -22.89
N GLY A 253 -12.95 -22.76 -22.69
CA GLY A 253 -13.22 -23.76 -21.66
C GLY A 253 -14.50 -24.57 -21.91
N PRO A 254 -14.92 -25.39 -20.94
CA PRO A 254 -16.02 -26.35 -21.11
C PRO A 254 -17.36 -25.71 -21.47
N SER A 255 -17.85 -24.75 -20.68
CA SER A 255 -19.13 -24.07 -20.91
C SER A 255 -19.17 -23.29 -22.23
N GLY A 256 -18.07 -22.61 -22.55
CA GLY A 256 -17.95 -21.81 -23.76
C GLY A 256 -17.76 -22.63 -25.05
N ALA A 257 -17.48 -23.94 -24.95
CA ALA A 257 -17.24 -24.81 -26.09
C ALA A 257 -18.50 -25.04 -26.93
N HIS A 258 -19.68 -25.10 -26.30
CA HIS A 258 -20.96 -25.25 -27.00
C HIS A 258 -21.26 -24.15 -28.02
N ALA A 259 -20.73 -22.94 -27.78
CA ALA A 259 -20.90 -21.83 -28.72
C ALA A 259 -20.12 -22.05 -30.03
N LEU A 260 -19.03 -22.83 -30.00
CA LEU A 260 -18.22 -23.14 -31.19
C LEU A 260 -18.70 -24.41 -31.88
N VAL A 261 -19.06 -25.43 -31.10
CA VAL A 261 -19.42 -26.76 -31.59
C VAL A 261 -20.66 -27.24 -30.85
N ALA A 262 -21.69 -27.71 -31.56
CA ALA A 262 -22.86 -28.32 -30.95
C ALA A 262 -22.50 -29.69 -30.38
N LEU A 263 -21.99 -29.70 -29.14
CA LEU A 263 -21.55 -30.91 -28.45
C LEU A 263 -22.74 -31.68 -27.89
N THR A 264 -22.61 -33.01 -27.89
CA THR A 264 -23.56 -33.96 -27.32
C THR A 264 -22.80 -35.00 -26.48
N PRO A 265 -23.38 -35.54 -25.40
CA PRO A 265 -22.74 -36.58 -24.62
C PRO A 265 -22.48 -37.82 -25.47
N ALA A 266 -21.25 -38.34 -25.43
CA ALA A 266 -20.82 -39.49 -26.23
C ALA A 266 -20.46 -40.73 -25.37
N GLY A 267 -20.61 -40.62 -24.05
CA GLY A 267 -20.36 -41.68 -23.08
C GLY A 267 -19.17 -41.38 -22.16
N THR A 268 -18.96 -42.30 -21.21
CA THR A 268 -17.98 -42.17 -20.13
C THR A 268 -17.08 -43.39 -20.04
N HIS A 269 -15.87 -43.21 -19.54
CA HIS A 269 -14.94 -44.32 -19.26
C HIS A 269 -13.98 -43.92 -18.15
N TYR A 270 -13.31 -44.90 -17.56
CA TYR A 270 -12.12 -44.65 -16.75
C TYR A 270 -10.88 -44.68 -17.63
N ASN A 271 -9.91 -43.81 -17.36
CA ASN A 271 -8.59 -43.92 -17.96
C ASN A 271 -7.72 -44.93 -17.16
N ASP A 272 -6.52 -45.19 -17.66
CA ASP A 272 -5.56 -46.12 -17.04
C ASP A 272 -5.10 -45.69 -15.63
N GLU A 273 -5.30 -44.42 -15.27
CA GLU A 273 -4.97 -43.82 -13.97
C GLU A 273 -6.16 -43.77 -12.99
N THR A 274 -7.27 -44.45 -13.29
CA THR A 274 -8.52 -44.50 -12.50
C THR A 274 -9.31 -43.18 -12.40
N ASP A 275 -8.99 -42.19 -13.23
CA ASP A 275 -9.77 -40.98 -13.39
C ASP A 275 -10.98 -41.21 -14.30
N TRP A 276 -12.09 -40.58 -13.98
CA TRP A 276 -13.33 -40.73 -14.73
C TRP A 276 -13.45 -39.67 -15.82
N VAL A 277 -13.55 -40.09 -17.07
CA VAL A 277 -13.58 -39.20 -18.24
C VAL A 277 -14.96 -39.24 -18.91
N VAL A 278 -15.60 -38.08 -18.96
CA VAL A 278 -16.85 -37.85 -19.68
C VAL A 278 -16.52 -37.27 -21.05
N ARG A 279 -16.95 -37.92 -22.14
CA ARG A 279 -16.68 -37.47 -23.51
C ARG A 279 -17.90 -36.81 -24.13
N TYR A 280 -17.62 -35.77 -24.91
CA TYR A 280 -18.61 -35.04 -25.69
C TYR A 280 -18.15 -34.97 -27.14
N LYS A 281 -19.08 -35.21 -28.07
CA LYS A 281 -18.81 -35.17 -29.51
C LYS A 281 -19.73 -34.19 -30.21
N GLY A 282 -19.21 -33.56 -31.26
CA GLY A 282 -20.00 -32.67 -32.12
C GLY A 282 -19.30 -32.43 -33.44
N MET A 283 -20.06 -31.94 -34.41
CA MET A 283 -19.53 -31.55 -35.72
C MET A 283 -19.27 -30.05 -35.75
N ALA A 284 -18.10 -29.67 -36.24
CA ALA A 284 -17.67 -28.29 -36.39
C ALA A 284 -17.33 -28.02 -37.85
N GLU A 285 -18.05 -27.09 -38.47
CA GLU A 285 -17.72 -26.61 -39.81
C GLU A 285 -16.83 -25.38 -39.69
N VAL A 286 -15.61 -25.50 -40.21
CA VAL A 286 -14.61 -24.43 -40.23
C VAL A 286 -14.55 -23.86 -41.63
N VAL A 287 -14.60 -22.53 -41.71
CA VAL A 287 -14.43 -21.77 -42.95
C VAL A 287 -13.25 -20.84 -42.80
N GLU A 288 -12.35 -20.88 -43.77
CA GLU A 288 -11.21 -19.98 -43.90
C GLU A 288 -11.39 -19.11 -45.14
N LEU A 289 -11.36 -17.80 -44.93
CA LEU A 289 -11.43 -16.79 -45.98
C LEU A 289 -10.11 -16.04 -46.08
N ASP A 290 -9.55 -16.02 -47.28
CA ASP A 290 -8.47 -15.12 -47.64
C ASP A 290 -9.08 -13.82 -48.15
N VAL A 291 -8.91 -12.74 -47.40
CA VAL A 291 -9.51 -11.43 -47.66
C VAL A 291 -8.46 -10.37 -47.92
N VAL A 292 -8.76 -9.43 -48.81
CA VAL A 292 -7.96 -8.21 -48.99
C VAL A 292 -8.69 -7.05 -48.33
N VAL A 293 -7.99 -6.35 -47.44
CA VAL A 293 -8.44 -5.12 -46.82
C VAL A 293 -7.46 -4.01 -47.22
N LYS A 294 -7.91 -3.04 -48.02
CA LYS A 294 -7.07 -1.92 -48.49
C LYS A 294 -5.67 -2.33 -48.99
N LYS A 295 -5.62 -3.33 -49.88
CA LYS A 295 -4.40 -3.91 -50.50
C LYS A 295 -3.57 -4.85 -49.61
N SER A 296 -3.96 -5.09 -48.37
CA SER A 296 -3.29 -6.07 -47.50
C SER A 296 -4.10 -7.36 -47.40
N GLN A 297 -3.46 -8.49 -47.62
CA GLN A 297 -4.09 -9.81 -47.54
C GLN A 297 -4.04 -10.36 -46.11
N HIS A 298 -5.16 -10.92 -45.67
CA HIS A 298 -5.35 -11.50 -44.35
C HIS A 298 -6.15 -12.80 -44.46
N THR A 299 -5.78 -13.80 -43.67
CA THR A 299 -6.51 -15.08 -43.59
C THR A 299 -7.32 -15.11 -42.31
N VAL A 300 -8.64 -15.24 -42.43
CA VAL A 300 -9.58 -15.26 -41.30
C VAL A 300 -10.30 -16.59 -41.30
N ALA A 301 -10.28 -17.30 -40.17
CA ALA A 301 -11.01 -18.54 -39.99
C ALA A 301 -12.12 -18.36 -38.95
N ALA A 302 -13.29 -18.93 -39.22
CA ALA A 302 -14.43 -18.96 -38.32
C ALA A 302 -15.02 -20.37 -38.22
N VAL A 303 -15.79 -20.61 -37.15
CA VAL A 303 -16.44 -21.89 -36.90
C VAL A 303 -17.90 -21.72 -36.50
N GLY A 304 -18.70 -22.71 -36.90
CA GLY A 304 -20.03 -22.96 -36.38
C GLY A 304 -21.13 -22.06 -36.96
N LYS A 305 -22.39 -22.38 -36.61
CA LYS A 305 -23.60 -21.73 -37.14
C LYS A 305 -23.68 -20.23 -36.86
N SER A 306 -23.09 -19.78 -35.76
CA SER A 306 -23.06 -18.36 -35.35
C SER A 306 -21.87 -17.60 -35.93
N ILE A 307 -21.03 -18.24 -36.74
CA ILE A 307 -19.86 -17.66 -37.43
C ILE A 307 -18.95 -16.95 -36.44
N ILE A 308 -18.27 -17.72 -35.60
CA ILE A 308 -17.38 -17.19 -34.58
C ILE A 308 -15.94 -17.21 -35.09
N PRO A 309 -15.26 -16.05 -35.23
CA PRO A 309 -13.87 -16.02 -35.66
C PRO A 309 -12.95 -16.72 -34.64
N ILE A 310 -12.20 -17.71 -35.13
CA ILE A 310 -11.21 -18.49 -34.37
C ILE A 310 -9.78 -18.09 -34.70
N SER A 311 -9.53 -17.63 -35.94
CA SER A 311 -8.30 -16.96 -36.36
C SER A 311 -8.59 -15.48 -36.60
N ARG A 312 -7.82 -14.62 -35.93
CA ARG A 312 -8.06 -13.17 -35.87
C ARG A 312 -6.76 -12.42 -36.16
N PRO A 313 -6.40 -12.23 -37.44
CA PRO A 313 -5.23 -11.43 -37.80
C PRO A 313 -5.39 -9.97 -37.34
N PRO A 314 -4.29 -9.24 -37.11
CA PRO A 314 -4.32 -7.88 -36.59
C PRO A 314 -4.69 -6.84 -37.67
N ILE A 315 -5.88 -6.96 -38.28
CA ILE A 315 -6.36 -6.09 -39.37
C ILE A 315 -6.39 -4.61 -38.90
N PHE A 316 -6.76 -4.37 -37.63
CA PHE A 316 -6.87 -3.01 -37.09
C PHE A 316 -5.53 -2.30 -36.91
N ASP A 317 -4.40 -3.03 -36.86
CA ASP A 317 -3.08 -2.40 -36.81
C ASP A 317 -2.79 -1.59 -38.08
N GLN A 318 -3.30 -2.06 -39.23
CA GLN A 318 -3.15 -1.38 -40.51
C GLN A 318 -4.22 -0.28 -40.69
N LEU A 319 -5.48 -0.60 -40.36
CA LEU A 319 -6.58 0.36 -40.47
C LEU A 319 -6.39 1.60 -39.60
N LEU A 320 -5.80 1.42 -38.42
CA LEU A 320 -5.48 2.48 -37.47
C LEU A 320 -4.01 2.90 -37.54
N GLY A 321 -3.32 2.64 -38.65
CA GLY A 321 -1.89 2.91 -38.80
C GLY A 321 -1.52 4.37 -38.56
N ASN A 322 -2.35 5.31 -39.03
CA ASN A 322 -2.16 6.75 -38.83
C ASN A 322 -2.36 7.17 -37.36
N GLU A 323 -3.34 6.57 -36.69
CA GLU A 323 -3.60 6.80 -35.28
C GLU A 323 -2.48 6.21 -34.42
N LEU A 324 -1.99 5.01 -34.75
CA LEU A 324 -0.88 4.36 -34.08
C LEU A 324 0.44 5.12 -34.27
N SER A 325 0.71 5.66 -35.46
CA SER A 325 1.89 6.50 -35.68
C SER A 325 1.79 7.81 -34.87
N THR A 326 0.60 8.42 -34.81
CA THR A 326 0.34 9.59 -33.96
C THR A 326 0.58 9.28 -32.49
N ILE A 327 0.15 8.11 -32.01
CA ILE A 327 0.36 7.65 -30.63
C ILE A 327 1.85 7.48 -30.33
N ARG A 328 2.61 6.85 -31.25
CA ARG A 328 4.06 6.65 -31.09
C ARG A 328 4.84 7.96 -31.01
N GLY A 329 4.35 9.02 -31.67
CA GLY A 329 4.92 10.36 -31.61
C GLY A 329 4.60 11.16 -30.34
N LEU A 330 3.82 10.62 -29.40
CA LEU A 330 3.50 11.30 -28.14
C LEU A 330 4.64 11.12 -27.13
N SER A 331 5.08 12.22 -26.51
CA SER A 331 5.95 12.15 -25.33
C SER A 331 5.23 11.41 -24.20
N THR A 332 5.93 10.51 -23.52
CA THR A 332 5.37 9.73 -22.40
C THR A 332 6.08 10.05 -21.09
N SER A 333 5.36 9.98 -19.98
CA SER A 333 5.92 10.01 -18.62
C SER A 333 5.24 8.92 -17.80
N ASN A 334 6.04 8.08 -17.13
CA ASN A 334 5.57 6.91 -16.41
C ASN A 334 4.63 6.02 -17.25
N GLY A 335 4.94 5.85 -18.55
CA GLY A 335 4.14 5.05 -19.48
C GLY A 335 2.78 5.65 -19.88
N GLN A 336 2.50 6.90 -19.51
CA GLN A 336 1.28 7.62 -19.90
C GLN A 336 1.63 8.75 -20.88
N PRO A 337 0.79 8.99 -21.91
CA PRO A 337 1.04 10.06 -22.86
C PRO A 337 0.80 11.43 -22.23
N GLN A 338 1.74 12.35 -22.46
CA GLN A 338 1.62 13.74 -22.03
C GLN A 338 0.71 14.51 -23.00
N LEU A 339 -0.57 14.60 -22.64
CA LEU A 339 -1.58 15.27 -23.45
C LEU A 339 -2.10 16.53 -22.77
N GLY A 340 -2.08 17.65 -23.49
CA GLY A 340 -2.78 18.87 -23.12
C GLY A 340 -4.29 18.76 -23.32
N LYS A 341 -5.07 19.67 -22.69
CA LYS A 341 -6.54 19.65 -22.75
C LYS A 341 -7.10 19.80 -24.17
N ARG A 342 -6.56 20.74 -24.97
CA ARG A 342 -6.99 20.98 -26.35
C ARG A 342 -6.75 19.76 -27.25
N ARG A 343 -5.53 19.22 -27.23
CA ARG A 343 -5.15 18.02 -28.00
C ARG A 343 -5.98 16.79 -27.59
N SER A 344 -6.22 16.61 -26.29
CA SER A 344 -7.08 15.52 -25.78
C SER A 344 -8.52 15.64 -26.31
N SER A 345 -9.09 16.85 -26.33
CA SER A 345 -10.43 17.08 -26.86
C SER A 345 -10.49 16.78 -28.36
N SER A 346 -9.50 17.22 -29.13
CA SER A 346 -9.43 16.95 -30.57
C SER A 346 -9.33 15.44 -30.86
N LEU A 347 -8.42 14.73 -30.19
CA LEU A 347 -8.29 13.28 -30.32
C LEU A 347 -9.56 12.54 -29.86
N PHE A 348 -10.22 13.02 -28.82
CA PHE A 348 -11.49 12.43 -28.36
C PHE A 348 -12.57 12.49 -29.43
N HIS A 349 -12.72 13.62 -30.13
CA HIS A 349 -13.68 13.73 -31.24
C HIS A 349 -13.29 12.87 -32.43
N HIS A 350 -12.00 12.80 -32.79
CA HIS A 350 -11.49 11.93 -33.86
C HIS A 350 -11.73 10.44 -33.55
N TYR A 351 -11.46 9.99 -32.33
CA TYR A 351 -11.67 8.59 -31.96
C TYR A 351 -13.15 8.21 -31.90
N ARG A 352 -14.04 9.17 -31.65
CA ARG A 352 -15.49 8.93 -31.72
C ARG A 352 -16.02 8.76 -33.13
N SER A 353 -15.33 9.28 -34.16
CA SER A 353 -15.75 9.06 -35.55
C SER A 353 -15.39 7.66 -36.07
N LEU A 354 -14.52 6.92 -35.36
CA LEU A 354 -14.10 5.57 -35.73
C LEU A 354 -14.85 4.55 -34.85
N PRO A 355 -15.73 3.68 -35.40
CA PRO A 355 -16.59 2.79 -34.60
C PRO A 355 -15.84 1.90 -33.59
N ALA A 356 -14.69 1.34 -33.96
CA ALA A 356 -13.91 0.49 -33.07
C ALA A 356 -13.25 1.29 -31.94
N MET A 357 -12.76 2.49 -32.23
CA MET A 357 -12.18 3.37 -31.21
C MET A 357 -13.26 3.96 -30.31
N ASP A 358 -14.45 4.25 -30.82
CA ASP A 358 -15.59 4.69 -30.04
C ASP A 358 -16.05 3.62 -29.02
N ARG A 359 -16.17 2.36 -29.47
CA ARG A 359 -16.39 1.21 -28.57
C ARG A 359 -15.28 1.07 -27.53
N ALA A 360 -14.03 1.27 -27.93
CA ALA A 360 -12.89 1.22 -27.01
C ALA A 360 -12.95 2.35 -25.96
N LEU A 361 -13.29 3.59 -26.37
CA LEU A 361 -13.50 4.73 -25.47
C LEU A 361 -14.54 4.39 -24.39
N HIS A 362 -15.68 3.84 -24.78
CA HIS A 362 -16.73 3.43 -23.84
C HIS A 362 -16.28 2.36 -22.84
N ARG A 363 -15.60 1.32 -23.32
CA ARG A 363 -15.13 0.23 -22.46
C ARG A 363 -14.05 0.71 -21.50
N VAL A 364 -13.06 1.45 -21.99
CA VAL A 364 -11.94 1.96 -21.19
C VAL A 364 -12.41 2.99 -20.16
N ALA A 365 -13.41 3.81 -20.47
CA ALA A 365 -14.01 4.75 -19.52
C ALA A 365 -14.58 4.07 -18.26
N LYS A 366 -15.06 2.82 -18.39
CA LYS A 366 -15.72 2.05 -17.33
C LYS A 366 -14.77 1.14 -16.53
N LEU A 367 -13.50 1.03 -16.91
CA LEU A 367 -12.50 0.18 -16.22
C LEU A 367 -12.25 0.61 -14.78
N LYS A 368 -11.99 -0.37 -13.89
CA LYS A 368 -11.73 -0.19 -12.45
C LYS A 368 -10.46 -0.93 -12.04
N GLY A 369 -9.83 -0.47 -10.95
CA GLY A 369 -8.74 -1.19 -10.28
C GLY A 369 -7.61 -1.64 -11.22
N SER A 370 -7.26 -2.92 -11.12
CA SER A 370 -6.23 -3.60 -11.93
C SER A 370 -6.51 -3.58 -13.43
N ASP A 371 -7.77 -3.58 -13.85
CA ASP A 371 -8.14 -3.64 -15.27
C ASP A 371 -7.77 -2.33 -15.97
N ARG A 372 -7.76 -1.21 -15.24
CA ARG A 372 -7.30 0.08 -15.76
C ARG A 372 -5.79 0.08 -16.03
N ALA A 373 -5.01 -0.74 -15.32
CA ALA A 373 -3.59 -0.90 -15.59
C ALA A 373 -3.34 -1.72 -16.87
N HIS A 374 -4.32 -2.53 -17.30
CA HIS A 374 -4.27 -3.40 -18.48
C HIS A 374 -5.40 -3.08 -19.48
N PRO A 375 -5.43 -1.86 -20.06
CA PRO A 375 -6.52 -1.45 -20.94
C PRO A 375 -6.57 -2.19 -22.27
N GLU A 376 -5.52 -2.94 -22.62
CA GLU A 376 -5.43 -3.72 -23.87
C GLU A 376 -6.59 -4.69 -24.05
N ALA A 377 -7.08 -5.31 -22.97
CA ALA A 377 -8.21 -6.24 -23.04
C ALA A 377 -9.48 -5.53 -23.51
N ALA A 378 -9.75 -4.32 -23.00
CA ALA A 378 -10.92 -3.54 -23.39
C ALA A 378 -10.88 -3.12 -24.87
N VAL A 379 -9.69 -2.76 -25.37
CA VAL A 379 -9.49 -2.42 -26.78
C VAL A 379 -9.59 -3.65 -27.68
N SER A 380 -8.97 -4.76 -27.27
CA SER A 380 -9.05 -6.04 -28.00
C SER A 380 -10.50 -6.50 -28.16
N ILE A 381 -11.33 -6.38 -27.13
CA ILE A 381 -12.75 -6.75 -27.27
C ILE A 381 -13.53 -5.71 -28.11
N ALA A 382 -13.09 -4.44 -28.16
CA ALA A 382 -13.75 -3.43 -29.02
C ALA A 382 -13.53 -3.67 -30.53
N THR A 383 -12.44 -4.37 -30.88
CA THR A 383 -12.06 -4.79 -32.24
C THR A 383 -12.33 -6.28 -32.48
N ASP A 384 -13.11 -6.94 -31.62
CA ASP A 384 -13.37 -8.39 -31.62
C ASP A 384 -12.10 -9.28 -31.66
N GLY A 385 -10.95 -8.74 -31.26
CA GLY A 385 -9.66 -9.43 -31.21
C GLY A 385 -8.83 -9.32 -32.48
N PHE A 386 -9.25 -8.54 -33.50
CA PHE A 386 -8.51 -8.32 -34.75
C PHE A 386 -7.43 -7.23 -34.64
N ILE A 387 -6.80 -7.11 -33.47
CA ILE A 387 -5.75 -6.11 -33.19
C ILE A 387 -4.61 -6.79 -32.42
N SER A 388 -3.37 -6.38 -32.67
CA SER A 388 -2.24 -6.88 -31.90
C SER A 388 -2.28 -6.39 -30.45
N GLN A 389 -1.68 -7.17 -29.55
CA GLN A 389 -1.59 -6.79 -28.13
C GLN A 389 -0.82 -5.47 -27.93
N GLY A 390 0.22 -5.23 -28.74
CA GLY A 390 1.01 -4.00 -28.69
C GLY A 390 0.20 -2.76 -29.10
N ALA A 391 -0.54 -2.86 -30.22
CA ALA A 391 -1.41 -1.78 -30.68
C ALA A 391 -2.58 -1.53 -29.70
N ALA A 392 -3.20 -2.59 -29.19
CA ALA A 392 -4.27 -2.49 -28.20
C ALA A 392 -3.82 -1.78 -26.91
N LYS A 393 -2.62 -2.10 -26.42
CA LYS A 393 -2.03 -1.45 -25.24
C LYS A 393 -1.77 0.03 -25.50
N ALA A 394 -1.14 0.37 -26.64
CA ALA A 394 -0.84 1.75 -26.99
C ALA A 394 -2.09 2.63 -27.15
N ILE A 395 -3.13 2.09 -27.79
CA ILE A 395 -4.43 2.76 -27.89
C ILE A 395 -5.08 2.89 -26.52
N GLY A 396 -5.11 1.82 -25.72
CA GLY A 396 -5.74 1.80 -24.41
C GLY A 396 -5.13 2.81 -23.43
N THR A 397 -3.80 2.88 -23.36
CA THR A 397 -3.09 3.86 -22.52
C THR A 397 -3.33 5.29 -23.01
N THR A 398 -3.39 5.52 -24.32
CA THR A 398 -3.71 6.82 -24.90
C THR A 398 -5.14 7.26 -24.58
N ILE A 399 -6.10 6.34 -24.71
CA ILE A 399 -7.49 6.59 -24.32
C ILE A 399 -7.59 6.98 -22.84
N ILE A 400 -6.87 6.30 -21.94
CA ILE A 400 -6.83 6.69 -20.53
C ILE A 400 -6.32 8.13 -20.37
N GLY A 401 -5.23 8.49 -21.06
CA GLY A 401 -4.69 9.84 -21.06
C GLY A 401 -5.68 10.90 -21.55
N ILE A 402 -6.36 10.63 -22.67
CA ILE A 402 -7.40 11.49 -23.24
C ILE A 402 -8.54 11.68 -22.26
N ILE A 403 -9.12 10.59 -21.75
CA ILE A 403 -10.30 10.66 -20.88
C ILE A 403 -9.93 11.31 -19.54
N ASN A 404 -8.72 11.14 -19.01
CA ASN A 404 -8.27 11.84 -17.79
C ASN A 404 -8.31 13.38 -17.93
N LYS A 405 -8.21 13.92 -19.15
CA LYS A 405 -8.28 15.36 -19.42
C LYS A 405 -9.68 15.83 -19.79
N VAL A 406 -10.45 15.02 -20.52
CA VAL A 406 -11.80 15.36 -21.01
C VAL A 406 -12.87 15.08 -19.93
N SER A 407 -12.75 13.98 -19.21
CA SER A 407 -13.62 13.53 -18.11
C SER A 407 -12.77 13.13 -16.90
N PRO A 408 -12.19 14.09 -16.15
CA PRO A 408 -11.30 13.81 -15.04
C PRO A 408 -12.03 13.05 -13.91
N ALA A 409 -11.35 12.04 -13.34
CA ALA A 409 -11.86 11.28 -12.19
C ALA A 409 -11.82 12.06 -10.87
N TYR A 410 -10.91 13.02 -10.77
CA TYR A 410 -10.72 13.94 -9.65
C TYR A 410 -10.01 15.21 -10.16
N SER A 411 -10.09 16.30 -9.42
CA SER A 411 -9.43 17.57 -9.75
C SER A 411 -8.12 17.69 -9.00
N VAL A 412 -7.00 17.62 -9.73
CA VAL A 412 -5.66 17.85 -9.16
C VAL A 412 -5.57 19.27 -8.58
N ALA A 413 -6.11 20.27 -9.28
CA ALA A 413 -6.09 21.65 -8.82
C ALA A 413 -6.83 21.86 -7.49
N ALA A 414 -7.98 21.20 -7.30
CA ALA A 414 -8.73 21.28 -6.05
C ALA A 414 -7.95 20.67 -4.87
N TRP A 415 -7.34 19.49 -5.08
CA TRP A 415 -6.48 18.87 -4.08
C TRP A 415 -5.23 19.71 -3.79
N SER A 416 -4.58 20.27 -4.81
CA SER A 416 -3.42 21.14 -4.65
C SER A 416 -3.75 22.42 -3.90
N LEU A 417 -4.91 23.05 -4.17
CA LEU A 417 -5.34 24.30 -3.52
C LEU A 417 -5.52 24.14 -2.01
N ILE A 418 -5.84 22.93 -1.53
CA ILE A 418 -5.99 22.64 -0.10
C ILE A 418 -4.71 22.06 0.50
N ALA A 419 -3.99 21.20 -0.23
CA ALA A 419 -2.75 20.60 0.26
C ALA A 419 -1.58 21.59 0.35
N LEU A 420 -1.46 22.56 -0.56
CA LEU A 420 -0.37 23.54 -0.57
C LEU A 420 -0.35 24.41 0.71
N PRO A 421 -1.46 25.02 1.16
CA PRO A 421 -1.50 25.74 2.43
C PRO A 421 -1.11 24.86 3.62
N VAL A 422 -1.66 23.64 3.70
CA VAL A 422 -1.35 22.70 4.79
C VAL A 422 0.13 22.32 4.80
N ALA A 423 0.72 22.07 3.63
CA ALA A 423 2.14 21.80 3.48
C ALA A 423 3.01 23.00 3.89
N GLY A 424 2.61 24.23 3.52
CA GLY A 424 3.31 25.45 3.90
C GLY A 424 3.31 25.70 5.41
N VAL A 425 2.16 25.52 6.06
CA VAL A 425 2.04 25.61 7.53
C VAL A 425 2.89 24.53 8.22
N ALA A 426 2.84 23.29 7.73
CA ALA A 426 3.62 22.18 8.27
C ALA A 426 5.14 22.43 8.14
N PHE A 427 5.60 22.92 6.99
CA PHE A 427 6.99 23.33 6.78
C PHE A 427 7.39 24.42 7.78
N PHE A 428 6.59 25.47 7.92
CA PHE A 428 6.87 26.60 8.80
C PHE A 428 6.97 26.19 10.27
N LEU A 429 5.96 25.48 10.79
CA LEU A 429 5.93 25.06 12.19
C LEU A 429 7.09 24.11 12.51
N THR A 430 7.39 23.17 11.61
CA THR A 430 8.49 22.23 11.82
C THR A 430 9.84 22.94 11.78
N ALA A 431 10.03 23.89 10.86
CA ALA A 431 11.26 24.69 10.80
C ALA A 431 11.48 25.50 12.08
N ASN A 432 10.42 26.10 12.64
CA ASN A 432 10.51 26.89 13.86
C ASN A 432 10.79 26.04 15.11
N GLU A 433 10.19 24.86 15.21
CA GLU A 433 10.47 23.95 16.33
C GLU A 433 11.91 23.44 16.29
N PHE A 434 12.42 23.07 15.11
CA PHE A 434 13.82 22.63 14.97
C PHE A 434 14.85 23.75 15.20
N LEU A 435 14.46 25.02 15.11
CA LEU A 435 15.30 26.15 15.49
C LEU A 435 15.58 26.19 17.00
N LYS A 436 14.67 25.64 17.82
CA LYS A 436 14.76 25.58 19.28
C LYS A 436 15.37 24.28 19.80
N VAL A 437 15.46 23.25 18.95
CA VAL A 437 15.97 21.94 19.35
C VAL A 437 17.47 22.02 19.54
N SER A 438 17.88 22.16 20.81
CA SER A 438 19.26 21.95 21.24
C SER A 438 19.71 20.53 20.91
N THR A 439 20.92 20.36 20.38
CA THR A 439 21.52 19.10 19.89
C THR A 439 21.82 18.06 21.00
N ALA A 440 21.07 18.06 22.11
CA ALA A 440 21.34 17.27 23.30
C ALA A 440 21.04 15.76 23.18
N GLY A 441 20.56 15.26 22.04
CA GLY A 441 20.53 13.81 21.76
C GLY A 441 19.70 13.39 20.56
N ILE A 442 20.19 12.38 19.83
CA ILE A 442 19.57 11.82 18.61
C ILE A 442 18.12 11.36 18.84
N TRP A 443 17.80 10.86 20.04
CA TRP A 443 16.44 10.41 20.36
C TRP A 443 15.45 11.57 20.50
N SER A 444 15.89 12.73 20.99
CA SER A 444 15.04 13.92 21.14
C SER A 444 14.68 14.54 19.80
N THR A 445 15.64 14.60 18.87
CA THR A 445 15.44 15.10 17.50
C THR A 445 14.53 14.17 16.70
N LEU A 446 14.72 12.85 16.83
CA LEU A 446 13.84 11.85 16.23
C LEU A 446 12.41 11.95 16.78
N PHE A 447 12.25 12.13 18.09
CA PHE A 447 10.92 12.29 18.69
C PHE A 447 10.18 13.51 18.13
N VAL A 448 10.82 14.69 18.15
CA VAL A 448 10.22 15.93 17.63
C VAL A 448 9.88 15.78 16.13
N LEU A 449 10.77 15.18 15.34
CA LEU A 449 10.51 14.91 13.92
C LEU A 449 9.26 14.04 13.72
N THR A 450 9.15 12.94 14.48
CA THR A 450 8.01 12.02 14.38
C THR A 450 6.70 12.69 14.78
N VAL A 451 6.71 13.53 15.81
CA VAL A 451 5.53 14.28 16.25
C VAL A 451 5.12 15.31 15.19
N CYS A 452 6.05 16.10 14.65
CA CYS A 452 5.75 17.06 13.58
C CYS A 452 5.23 16.37 12.30
N ALA A 453 5.82 15.24 11.92
CA ALA A 453 5.34 14.43 10.80
C ALA A 453 3.92 13.86 11.06
N ALA A 454 3.65 13.37 12.27
CA ALA A 454 2.33 12.85 12.65
C ALA A 454 1.27 13.97 12.67
N LEU A 455 1.57 15.13 13.25
CA LEU A 455 0.66 16.28 13.29
C LEU A 455 0.36 16.82 11.90
N SER A 456 1.36 16.90 11.01
CA SER A 456 1.15 17.35 9.62
C SER A 456 0.31 16.35 8.82
N ALA A 457 0.53 15.04 9.02
CA ALA A 457 -0.32 14.00 8.46
C ALA A 457 -1.77 14.11 8.97
N PHE A 458 -1.96 14.31 10.28
CA PHE A 458 -3.27 14.48 10.90
C PHE A 458 -3.99 15.74 10.39
N ALA A 459 -3.29 16.87 10.27
CA ALA A 459 -3.85 18.09 9.70
C ALA A 459 -4.35 17.88 8.26
N MET A 460 -3.60 17.14 7.42
CA MET A 460 -4.04 16.80 6.08
C MET A 460 -5.25 15.85 6.07
N LEU A 461 -5.34 14.91 7.03
CA LEU A 461 -6.52 14.05 7.19
C LEU A 461 -7.76 14.88 7.53
N ILE A 462 -7.65 15.88 8.40
CA ILE A 462 -8.75 16.80 8.74
C ILE A 462 -9.16 17.65 7.53
N ALA A 463 -8.19 18.13 6.73
CA ALA A 463 -8.47 18.93 5.53
C ALA A 463 -9.01 18.09 4.35
N SER A 464 -8.84 16.77 4.40
CA SER A 464 -9.15 15.87 3.27
C SER A 464 -10.63 15.81 2.85
N PRO A 465 -11.65 15.92 3.73
CA PRO A 465 -13.04 15.96 3.31
C PRO A 465 -13.34 17.20 2.46
N LEU A 466 -12.75 18.36 2.79
CA LEU A 466 -12.90 19.59 2.00
C LEU A 466 -12.23 19.45 0.62
N ALA A 467 -11.05 18.82 0.57
CA ALA A 467 -10.36 18.50 -0.68
C ALA A 467 -11.16 17.53 -1.54
N TRP A 468 -11.80 16.56 -0.89
CA TRP A 468 -12.70 15.62 -1.55
C TRP A 468 -13.94 16.33 -2.12
N VAL A 469 -14.65 17.16 -1.35
CA VAL A 469 -15.87 17.86 -1.81
C VAL A 469 -15.55 18.79 -2.98
N SER A 470 -14.49 19.61 -2.86
CA SER A 470 -14.07 20.54 -3.92
C SER A 470 -13.65 19.80 -5.20
N SER A 471 -12.93 18.70 -5.06
CA SER A 471 -12.55 17.83 -6.17
C SER A 471 -13.77 17.14 -6.81
N ALA A 472 -14.69 16.64 -6.00
CA ALA A 472 -15.92 16.00 -6.45
C ALA A 472 -16.79 16.95 -7.26
N LEU A 473 -16.98 18.17 -6.76
CA LEU A 473 -17.79 19.22 -7.41
C LEU A 473 -17.16 19.65 -8.73
N THR A 474 -15.88 20.02 -8.73
CA THR A 474 -15.17 20.48 -9.94
C THR A 474 -15.10 19.39 -11.02
N SER A 475 -14.80 18.15 -10.65
CA SER A 475 -14.81 17.03 -11.59
C SER A 475 -16.21 16.64 -12.04
N ALA A 476 -17.24 16.78 -11.21
CA ALA A 476 -18.63 16.55 -11.63
C ALA A 476 -19.06 17.57 -12.69
N LEU A 477 -18.79 18.86 -12.48
CA LEU A 477 -19.10 19.92 -13.44
C LEU A 477 -18.39 19.72 -14.79
N LEU A 478 -17.12 19.32 -14.77
CA LEU A 478 -16.39 19.01 -16.01
C LEU A 478 -16.98 17.78 -16.73
N ARG A 479 -17.40 16.76 -16.00
CA ARG A 479 -18.02 15.55 -16.56
C ARG A 479 -19.39 15.81 -17.19
N LEU A 480 -20.12 16.84 -16.76
CA LEU A 480 -21.41 17.20 -17.36
C LEU A 480 -21.28 17.60 -18.84
N ARG A 481 -20.11 18.11 -19.27
CA ARG A 481 -19.83 18.48 -20.67
C ARG A 481 -19.65 17.28 -21.60
N VAL A 482 -19.56 16.07 -21.06
CA VAL A 482 -19.34 14.83 -21.81
C VAL A 482 -20.60 13.95 -21.73
N PRO A 483 -21.01 13.25 -22.81
CA PRO A 483 -22.15 12.33 -22.75
C PRO A 483 -21.95 11.24 -21.69
N LYS A 484 -23.05 10.77 -21.09
CA LYS A 484 -23.03 9.86 -19.94
C LYS A 484 -22.19 8.60 -20.17
N ASP A 485 -22.20 8.07 -21.39
CA ASP A 485 -21.55 6.81 -21.74
C ASP A 485 -20.01 6.84 -21.77
N TYR A 486 -19.41 8.04 -21.77
CA TYR A 486 -17.95 8.22 -21.74
C TYR A 486 -17.44 8.76 -20.41
N ARG A 487 -18.32 8.99 -19.42
CA ARG A 487 -17.95 9.57 -18.13
C ARG A 487 -17.18 8.54 -17.30
N GLN A 488 -16.02 8.95 -16.80
CA GLN A 488 -15.32 8.18 -15.77
C GLN A 488 -16.07 8.23 -14.45
N ARG A 489 -16.02 7.11 -13.71
CA ARG A 489 -16.43 7.08 -12.30
C ARG A 489 -15.50 7.97 -11.48
N GLY A 490 -16.08 8.75 -10.57
CA GLY A 490 -15.32 9.63 -9.68
C GLY A 490 -14.45 8.82 -8.73
N ARG A 491 -13.18 9.19 -8.61
CA ARG A 491 -12.18 8.57 -7.73
C ARG A 491 -11.51 9.66 -6.89
N ASN A 492 -12.35 10.45 -6.24
CA ASN A 492 -11.91 11.70 -5.60
C ASN A 492 -10.96 11.47 -4.42
N TRP A 493 -10.94 10.27 -3.82
CA TRP A 493 -10.03 9.90 -2.72
C TRP A 493 -8.65 9.41 -3.15
N GLU A 494 -8.45 9.07 -4.43
CA GLU A 494 -7.18 8.56 -4.96
C GLU A 494 -5.95 9.46 -4.66
N PRO A 495 -6.08 10.80 -4.66
CA PRO A 495 -4.96 11.70 -4.35
C PRO A 495 -4.52 11.72 -2.89
N LEU A 496 -5.36 11.26 -1.94
CA LEU A 496 -5.13 11.42 -0.50
C LEU A 496 -3.74 10.93 -0.06
N ARG A 497 -3.35 9.74 -0.52
CA ARG A 497 -2.05 9.15 -0.17
C ARG A 497 -0.88 10.02 -0.66
N LYS A 498 -0.98 10.56 -1.87
CA LYS A 498 0.07 11.42 -2.45
C LYS A 498 0.14 12.77 -1.75
N THR A 499 -1.00 13.36 -1.42
CA THR A 499 -1.04 14.63 -0.68
C THR A 499 -0.56 14.46 0.76
N LEU A 500 -0.87 13.34 1.41
CA LEU A 500 -0.35 13.00 2.74
C LEU A 500 1.19 12.93 2.71
N LEU A 501 1.75 12.16 1.77
CA LEU A 501 3.19 12.04 1.56
C LEU A 501 3.85 13.39 1.24
N GLY A 502 3.20 14.22 0.41
CA GLY A 502 3.68 15.55 0.06
C GLY A 502 3.74 16.49 1.26
N VAL A 503 2.69 16.52 2.10
CA VAL A 503 2.63 17.33 3.32
C VAL A 503 3.66 16.85 4.35
N THR A 504 3.79 15.54 4.56
CA THR A 504 4.82 15.00 5.47
C THR A 504 6.23 15.28 4.96
N GLY A 505 6.44 15.21 3.63
CA GLY A 505 7.70 15.59 3.01
C GLY A 505 8.04 17.07 3.20
N ALA A 506 7.04 17.95 3.14
CA ALA A 506 7.23 19.37 3.45
C ALA A 506 7.65 19.59 4.92
N ALA A 507 7.07 18.86 5.87
CA ALA A 507 7.51 18.92 7.28
C ALA A 507 8.99 18.49 7.44
N LEU A 508 9.42 17.41 6.78
CA LEU A 508 10.81 16.95 6.80
C LEU A 508 11.78 17.99 6.22
N LEU A 509 11.40 18.64 5.11
CA LEU A 509 12.17 19.75 4.55
C LEU A 509 12.23 20.94 5.51
N GLY A 510 11.13 21.22 6.23
CA GLY A 510 11.07 22.21 7.30
C GLY A 510 12.06 21.93 8.42
N ALA A 511 12.13 20.68 8.90
CA ALA A 511 13.10 20.26 9.90
C ALA A 511 14.55 20.47 9.44
N GLY A 512 14.86 20.15 8.18
CA GLY A 512 16.17 20.40 7.58
C GLY A 512 16.51 21.89 7.53
N TYR A 513 15.56 22.73 7.12
CA TYR A 513 15.73 24.19 7.11
C TYR A 513 15.93 24.75 8.52
N GLY A 514 15.11 24.34 9.49
CA GLY A 514 15.23 24.76 10.90
C GLY A 514 16.58 24.38 11.52
N SER A 515 17.07 23.19 11.20
CA SER A 515 18.39 22.72 11.64
C SER A 515 19.53 23.53 10.99
N ALA A 516 19.43 23.85 9.70
CA ALA A 516 20.39 24.73 9.03
C ALA A 516 20.40 26.13 9.67
N ALA A 517 19.22 26.66 10.02
CA ALA A 517 19.08 27.94 10.70
C ALA A 517 19.69 27.94 12.11
N SER A 518 19.59 26.83 12.86
CA SER A 518 20.24 26.72 14.18
C SER A 518 21.77 26.74 14.11
N PHE A 519 22.35 26.35 12.96
CA PHE A 519 23.78 26.47 12.69
C PHE A 519 24.16 27.79 12.00
N HIS A 520 23.22 28.74 11.88
CA HIS A 520 23.40 30.01 11.18
C HIS A 520 23.75 29.89 9.68
N LEU A 521 23.45 28.74 9.06
CA LEU A 521 23.64 28.53 7.61
C LEU A 521 22.55 29.23 6.79
N THR A 522 21.39 29.48 7.39
CA THR A 522 20.25 30.17 6.78
C THR A 522 19.58 31.08 7.82
N PRO A 523 18.94 32.20 7.42
CA PRO A 523 18.18 33.03 8.35
C PRO A 523 16.93 32.29 8.89
N PRO A 524 16.43 32.62 10.09
CA PRO A 524 15.15 32.12 10.59
C PRO A 524 14.00 32.47 9.64
N LEU A 525 13.15 31.49 9.36
CA LEU A 525 12.05 31.64 8.39
C LEU A 525 11.04 32.73 8.80
N ALA A 526 10.84 32.93 10.11
CA ALA A 526 9.96 33.96 10.65
C ALA A 526 10.43 35.39 10.30
N GLU A 527 11.75 35.62 10.24
CA GLU A 527 12.31 36.93 9.87
C GLU A 527 12.15 37.20 8.37
N VAL A 528 12.40 36.18 7.55
CA VAL A 528 12.26 36.27 6.09
C VAL A 528 10.80 36.54 5.69
N LEU A 529 9.84 35.94 6.37
CA LEU A 529 8.42 36.03 6.04
C LEU A 529 7.69 37.21 6.72
N ALA A 530 8.26 37.81 7.77
CA ALA A 530 7.61 38.86 8.55
C ALA A 530 7.06 40.02 7.69
N PRO A 531 7.79 40.60 6.71
CA PRO A 531 7.28 41.74 5.92
C PRO A 531 6.09 41.37 5.02
N ALA A 532 6.12 40.17 4.45
CA ALA A 532 5.05 39.68 3.60
C ALA A 532 3.80 39.33 4.42
N VAL A 533 4.00 38.77 5.62
CA VAL A 533 2.90 38.36 6.51
C VAL A 533 2.23 39.56 7.17
N THR A 534 2.97 40.60 7.57
CA THR A 534 2.38 41.84 8.09
C THR A 534 1.51 42.53 7.04
N TYR A 535 1.97 42.54 5.78
CA TYR A 535 1.18 43.04 4.65
C TYR A 535 -0.05 42.17 4.36
N ALA A 536 0.06 40.85 4.43
CA ALA A 536 -1.10 39.97 4.25
C ALA A 536 -2.13 40.10 5.40
N ALA A 537 -1.66 40.29 6.63
CA ALA A 537 -2.50 40.46 7.81
C ALA A 537 -3.30 41.77 7.80
N SER A 538 -2.80 42.82 7.13
CA SER A 538 -3.57 44.06 6.95
C SER A 538 -4.72 43.91 5.95
N LEU A 539 -4.62 42.96 5.01
CA LEU A 539 -5.66 42.65 4.02
C LEU A 539 -6.73 41.69 4.55
N VAL A 540 -6.36 40.77 5.45
CA VAL A 540 -7.27 39.78 6.04
C VAL A 540 -7.04 39.70 7.56
N PRO A 541 -7.85 40.42 8.37
CA PRO A 541 -7.74 40.34 9.82
C PRO A 541 -8.11 38.93 10.33
N ASN A 542 -7.45 38.48 11.41
CA ASN A 542 -7.63 37.16 12.05
C ASN A 542 -7.15 35.92 11.24
N ASN A 543 -6.10 36.06 10.44
CA ASN A 543 -5.44 34.92 9.81
C ASN A 543 -4.54 34.17 10.81
N ALA A 544 -4.94 32.94 11.19
CA ALA A 544 -4.21 32.09 12.13
C ALA A 544 -2.74 31.83 11.72
N PHE A 545 -2.44 31.74 10.42
CA PHE A 545 -1.06 31.61 9.95
C PHE A 545 -0.26 32.89 10.20
N ALA A 546 -0.86 34.05 9.95
CA ALA A 546 -0.20 35.32 10.20
C ALA A 546 0.07 35.52 11.69
N THR A 547 -0.89 35.18 12.56
CA THR A 547 -0.70 35.19 14.02
C THR A 547 0.42 34.25 14.44
N ALA A 548 0.48 33.03 13.91
CA ALA A 548 1.53 32.07 14.23
C ALA A 548 2.92 32.60 13.82
N VAL A 549 3.08 33.10 12.59
CA VAL A 549 4.36 33.65 12.10
C VAL A 549 4.81 34.85 12.95
N LEU A 550 3.90 35.79 13.22
CA LEU A 550 4.22 36.99 14.02
C LEU A 550 4.55 36.66 15.47
N SER A 551 3.89 35.65 16.06
CA SER A 551 4.19 35.17 17.42
C SER A 551 5.49 34.38 17.54
N SER A 552 5.94 33.77 16.43
CA SER A 552 7.21 33.03 16.36
C SER A 552 8.41 33.90 15.96
N SER A 553 8.15 35.12 15.50
CA SER A 553 9.21 36.10 15.30
C SER A 553 9.82 36.42 16.67
N PRO A 554 11.15 36.37 16.85
CA PRO A 554 11.77 36.76 18.11
C PRO A 554 11.54 38.25 18.32
N ASN A 555 10.43 38.59 18.96
CA ASN A 555 10.10 39.96 19.32
C ASN A 555 11.11 40.40 20.38
N ARG A 556 12.15 41.09 19.92
CA ARG A 556 13.03 41.90 20.77
C ARG A 556 12.21 43.10 21.26
N ALA A 557 11.35 42.87 22.24
CA ALA A 557 10.55 43.90 22.89
C ALA A 557 10.89 43.94 24.39
N SER A 558 12.01 44.59 24.72
CA SER A 558 12.10 45.66 25.72
C SER A 558 13.54 45.86 26.19
N GLY A 559 14.05 47.08 25.98
CA GLY A 559 15.07 47.69 26.82
C GLY A 559 16.54 47.34 26.51
N HIS A 560 17.28 48.39 26.15
CA HIS A 560 18.75 48.50 26.12
C HIS A 560 19.45 48.07 24.82
N THR A 561 19.95 49.12 24.16
CA THR A 561 21.12 49.16 23.27
C THR A 561 22.16 48.11 23.62
N ALA A 562 22.07 46.92 23.00
CA ALA A 562 23.16 45.96 23.02
C ALA A 562 24.08 46.24 21.83
N VAL A 563 25.18 46.90 22.17
CA VAL A 563 26.39 47.06 21.36
C VAL A 563 26.81 45.70 20.77
N VAL A 564 27.14 45.68 19.48
CA VAL A 564 27.78 44.56 18.80
C VAL A 564 29.14 44.31 19.47
N LEU A 565 29.24 43.29 20.33
CA LEU A 565 30.50 42.88 20.97
C LEU A 565 30.90 41.48 20.49
N GLY A 566 31.37 41.42 19.24
CA GLY A 566 32.10 40.27 18.70
C GLY A 566 33.62 40.56 18.69
N PRO A 567 34.21 41.13 17.63
CA PRO A 567 35.67 41.23 17.50
C PRO A 567 36.36 42.14 18.53
N GLU A 568 35.70 43.24 18.93
CA GLU A 568 36.30 44.24 19.82
C GLU A 568 36.39 43.78 21.28
N LEU A 569 35.45 42.93 21.73
CA LEU A 569 35.52 42.32 23.06
C LEU A 569 36.75 41.41 23.19
N TYR A 570 37.01 40.61 22.15
CA TYR A 570 38.16 39.71 22.12
C TYR A 570 39.48 40.47 22.09
N LYS A 571 39.59 41.55 21.30
CA LYS A 571 40.79 42.39 21.28
C LYS A 571 41.08 43.01 22.65
N GLU A 572 40.05 43.52 23.32
CA GLU A 572 40.19 44.14 24.63
C GLU A 572 40.63 43.14 25.71
N ILE A 573 40.06 41.92 25.72
CA ILE A 573 40.46 40.84 26.65
C ILE A 573 41.89 40.39 26.35
N GLN A 574 42.24 40.16 25.08
CA GLN A 574 43.59 39.78 24.68
C GLN A 574 44.61 40.86 25.06
N ALA A 575 44.33 42.14 24.82
CA ALA A 575 45.21 43.25 25.19
C ALA A 575 45.51 43.26 26.70
N ARG A 576 44.51 42.95 27.53
CA ARG A 576 44.68 42.89 28.99
C ARG A 576 45.41 41.64 29.46
N LEU A 577 45.18 40.50 28.82
CA LEU A 577 45.95 39.29 29.10
C LEU A 577 47.42 39.44 28.67
N ILE A 578 47.69 40.23 27.63
CA ILE A 578 49.05 40.58 27.22
C ILE A 578 49.70 41.51 28.26
N LEU A 579 49.00 42.57 28.67
CA LEU A 579 49.49 43.51 29.69
C LEU A 579 49.79 42.84 31.04
N THR A 580 49.02 41.83 31.41
CA THR A 580 49.20 41.07 32.66
C THR A 580 50.12 39.86 32.52
N GLY A 581 50.69 39.62 31.32
CA GLY A 581 51.67 38.57 31.06
C GLY A 581 51.12 37.16 30.85
N TYR A 582 49.79 36.98 30.81
CA TYR A 582 49.15 35.67 30.62
C TYR A 582 49.07 35.22 29.14
N LEU A 583 49.22 36.15 28.21
CA LEU A 583 49.21 35.94 26.76
C LEU A 583 50.37 36.71 26.10
N HIS A 584 50.96 36.19 25.02
CA HIS A 584 52.01 36.86 24.25
C HIS A 584 51.57 37.05 22.79
N GLY A 585 51.95 38.17 22.16
CA GLY A 585 51.58 38.51 20.78
C GLY A 585 50.80 39.82 20.66
N LYS A 586 50.11 40.03 19.53
CA LYS A 586 49.20 41.17 19.29
C LYS A 586 47.75 40.74 19.48
N ALA A 587 46.91 41.65 19.97
CA ALA A 587 45.47 41.43 20.08
C ALA A 587 44.81 41.47 18.69
N ASP A 588 44.49 40.31 18.14
CA ASP A 588 43.95 40.11 16.80
C ASP A 588 42.42 39.97 16.77
N GLY A 589 41.78 39.84 17.94
CA GLY A 589 40.33 39.73 18.07
C GLY A 589 39.76 38.34 17.76
N VAL A 590 40.64 37.33 17.62
CA VAL A 590 40.24 35.95 17.30
C VAL A 590 40.42 35.06 18.53
N MET A 591 39.38 34.32 18.91
CA MET A 591 39.45 33.41 20.05
C MET A 591 40.18 32.09 19.67
N GLY A 592 41.51 32.11 19.75
CA GLY A 592 42.37 30.94 19.48
C GLY A 592 42.64 30.05 20.72
N PRO A 593 43.28 28.88 20.54
CA PRO A 593 43.64 27.98 21.64
C PRO A 593 44.55 28.62 22.69
N SER A 594 45.49 29.47 22.27
CA SER A 594 46.39 30.22 23.16
C SER A 594 45.63 31.24 24.03
N THR A 595 44.65 31.95 23.45
CA THR A 595 43.79 32.90 24.16
C THR A 595 42.90 32.18 25.18
N ARG A 596 42.29 31.03 24.83
CA ARG A 596 41.51 30.23 25.79
C ARG A 596 42.35 29.70 26.95
N ALA A 597 43.56 29.24 26.68
CA ALA A 597 44.49 28.79 27.72
C ALA A 597 44.93 29.95 28.64
N ALA A 598 45.15 31.14 28.08
CA ALA A 598 45.49 32.33 28.85
C ALA A 598 44.34 32.78 29.77
N ILE A 599 43.09 32.75 29.29
CA ILE A 599 41.89 33.04 30.09
C ILE A 599 41.78 32.05 31.25
N ALA A 600 41.89 30.75 31.00
CA ALA A 600 41.79 29.74 32.05
C ALA A 600 42.90 29.88 33.13
N ARG A 601 44.12 30.31 32.75
CA ARG A 601 45.18 30.61 33.70
C ARG A 601 44.86 31.85 34.54
N TYR A 602 44.36 32.92 33.91
CA TYR A 602 43.96 34.14 34.59
C TYR A 602 42.78 33.91 35.55
N GLU A 603 41.78 33.11 35.15
CA GLU A 603 40.65 32.75 36.00
C GLU A 603 41.12 31.99 37.25
N ARG A 604 42.01 31.00 37.09
CA ARG A 604 42.56 30.25 38.23
C ARG A 604 43.38 31.13 39.18
N SER A 605 44.22 32.02 38.66
CA SER A 605 45.07 32.87 39.51
C SER A 605 44.27 33.93 40.27
N ASN A 606 43.08 34.28 39.79
CA ASN A 606 42.17 35.25 40.44
C ASN A 606 40.97 34.57 41.13
N ASN A 607 41.01 33.25 41.36
CA ASN A 607 39.93 32.46 42.01
C ASN A 607 38.54 32.63 41.36
N LEU A 608 38.50 32.83 40.04
CA LEU A 608 37.26 32.88 39.27
C LEU A 608 36.81 31.48 38.84
N SER A 609 35.51 31.31 38.62
CA SER A 609 34.97 30.05 38.09
C SER A 609 35.46 29.81 36.65
N LEU A 610 35.90 28.59 36.35
CA LEU A 610 36.37 28.24 35.00
C LEU A 610 35.22 28.34 33.99
N GLY A 611 35.38 29.19 32.97
CA GLY A 611 34.34 29.43 31.96
C GLY A 611 33.40 30.58 32.31
N THR A 612 33.89 31.59 33.05
CA THR A 612 33.14 32.82 33.34
C THR A 612 32.80 33.54 32.01
N SER A 613 31.66 34.21 31.95
CA SER A 613 31.27 34.94 30.74
C SER A 613 32.33 36.00 30.38
N LEU A 614 32.61 36.18 29.09
CA LEU A 614 33.68 37.08 28.63
C LEU A 614 33.44 38.54 29.05
N THR A 615 32.18 38.95 29.16
CA THR A 615 31.78 40.26 29.65
C THR A 615 32.07 40.44 31.13
N ASP A 616 31.80 39.42 31.95
CA ASP A 616 32.07 39.47 33.39
C ASP A 616 33.57 39.37 33.68
N LEU A 617 34.29 38.55 32.90
CA LEU A 617 35.74 38.47 32.94
C LEU A 617 36.38 39.83 32.63
N LEU A 618 35.92 40.51 31.58
CA LEU A 618 36.44 41.83 31.23
C LEU A 618 36.12 42.88 32.31
N ALA A 619 34.93 42.82 32.90
CA ALA A 619 34.54 43.69 34.02
C ALA A 619 35.44 43.47 35.24
N HIS A 620 35.75 42.22 35.57
CA HIS A 620 36.71 41.88 36.62
C HIS A 620 38.12 42.43 36.33
N MET A 621 38.61 42.25 35.10
CA MET A 621 39.91 42.79 34.67
C MET A 621 39.95 44.33 34.71
N ARG A 622 38.83 45.02 34.43
CA ARG A 622 38.68 46.48 34.57
C ARG A 622 38.84 46.89 36.03
N LYS A 623 38.10 46.22 36.92
CA LYS A 623 38.06 46.51 38.35
C LYS A 623 39.40 46.28 39.05
N MET A 624 40.12 45.22 38.70
CA MET A 624 41.45 44.93 39.26
C MET A 624 42.52 45.97 38.89
N ARG A 625 42.39 46.64 37.74
CA ARG A 625 43.29 47.71 37.31
C ARG A 625 43.07 49.00 38.10
N GLU A 626 41.83 49.28 38.50
CA GLU A 626 41.49 50.46 39.30
C GLU A 626 42.03 50.34 40.74
N THR A 627 42.25 49.13 41.23
CA THR A 627 42.84 48.87 42.56
C THR A 627 44.37 48.79 42.56
N SER A 628 45.03 48.81 41.40
CA SER A 628 46.49 48.66 41.26
C SER A 628 47.19 49.95 40.82
N ASN A 629 46.53 51.10 40.96
CA ASN A 629 47.01 52.42 40.53
C ASN A 629 47.15 53.38 41.72
#